data_AF-A0A1I3JV72-F1
#
_entry.id   AF-A0A1I3JV72-F1
#
_cell.length_a   1.000
_cell.length_b   1.000
_cell.length_c   1.000
_cell.angle_alpha   90.00
_cell.angle_beta   90.00
_cell.angle_gamma   90.00
#
_symmetry.space_group_name_H-M   'P 1'
#
loop_
_entity.id
_entity.type
_entity.pdbx_description
1 polymer ?
#
loop_
_entity_poly.entity_id
_entity_poly.type
_entity_poly.pdbx_seq_one_letter_code
_entity_poly.pdbx_strand_id
1 'polypeptide(L)'
;MTPIRAIKRWYMSLDGELQMDIAYMFVSLTLGDCEFSPAAAVRRLLQWFELRSSGSEHEDALAAVVFRASFEYMFSDRFTSASWTFPEQLLKDLIRQASEGKEASKIAPTAFRLLRNIPDRKLKWREAGESWSALVESVLNNDALKRWTQEQFLASNFEPTQDHK
;
A
#
# COMPACT_ATOMS: atom_id res chain seq x y z
N MET A 1 -7.78 -17.95 -7.85
CA MET A 1 -7.67 -16.46 -7.79
C MET A 1 -6.20 -16.14 -7.75
N THR A 2 -5.69 -15.24 -8.60
CA THR A 2 -4.25 -14.90 -8.61
C THR A 2 -3.90 -13.96 -7.44
N PRO A 3 -2.62 -13.92 -7.00
CA PRO A 3 -2.16 -13.04 -5.93
C PRO A 3 -2.55 -11.56 -6.13
N ILE A 4 -2.34 -10.98 -7.31
CA ILE A 4 -2.70 -9.59 -7.58
C ILE A 4 -4.22 -9.38 -7.54
N ARG A 5 -5.02 -10.32 -8.07
CA ARG A 5 -6.49 -10.22 -7.98
C ARG A 5 -6.97 -10.24 -6.53
N ALA A 6 -6.30 -11.02 -5.67
CA ALA A 6 -6.61 -11.06 -4.24
C ALA A 6 -6.29 -9.71 -3.57
N ILE A 7 -5.12 -9.14 -3.85
CA ILE A 7 -4.71 -7.81 -3.37
C ILE A 7 -5.68 -6.74 -3.85
N LYS A 8 -6.01 -6.72 -5.14
CA LYS A 8 -6.96 -5.75 -5.72
C LYS A 8 -8.32 -5.85 -5.02
N ARG A 9 -8.83 -7.06 -4.80
CA ARG A 9 -10.12 -7.27 -4.12
C ARG A 9 -10.09 -6.74 -2.69
N TRP A 10 -9.03 -7.03 -1.95
CA TRP A 10 -8.83 -6.47 -0.61
C TRP A 10 -8.76 -4.94 -0.65
N TYR A 11 -7.95 -4.37 -1.53
CA TYR A 11 -7.82 -2.92 -1.69
C TYR A 11 -9.17 -2.25 -1.99
N MET A 12 -9.97 -2.81 -2.90
CA MET A 12 -11.30 -2.27 -3.24
C MET A 12 -12.32 -2.41 -2.11
N SER A 13 -12.07 -3.26 -1.11
CA SER A 13 -12.93 -3.39 0.08
C SER A 13 -12.65 -2.34 1.16
N LEU A 14 -11.52 -1.62 1.06
CA LEU A 14 -11.13 -0.59 2.02
C LEU A 14 -11.98 0.67 1.87
N ASP A 15 -12.04 1.47 2.93
CA ASP A 15 -12.59 2.82 2.90
C ASP A 15 -11.86 3.70 1.87
N GLY A 16 -12.58 4.63 1.25
CA GLY A 16 -12.04 5.49 0.18
C GLY A 16 -10.84 6.31 0.62
N GLU A 17 -10.78 6.74 1.89
CA GLU A 17 -9.62 7.46 2.41
C GLU A 17 -8.35 6.58 2.46
N LEU A 18 -8.50 5.31 2.86
CA LEU A 18 -7.39 4.35 2.90
C LEU A 18 -6.95 3.98 1.49
N GLN A 19 -7.90 3.81 0.57
CA GLN A 19 -7.60 3.59 -0.84
C GLN A 19 -6.73 4.71 -1.42
N MET A 20 -7.04 5.97 -1.09
CA MET A 20 -6.28 7.13 -1.50
C MET A 20 -4.89 7.18 -0.86
N ASP A 21 -4.78 6.96 0.45
CA ASP A 21 -3.49 6.94 1.16
C ASP A 21 -2.53 5.90 0.53
N ILE A 22 -3.02 4.67 0.35
CA ILE A 22 -2.25 3.55 -0.21
C ILE A 22 -1.85 3.84 -1.64
N ALA A 23 -2.80 4.28 -2.48
CA ALA A 23 -2.54 4.55 -3.87
C ALA A 23 -1.51 5.68 -4.04
N TYR A 24 -1.68 6.78 -3.31
CA TYR A 24 -0.77 7.91 -3.39
C TYR A 24 0.66 7.49 -3.06
N MET A 25 0.86 6.82 -1.93
CA MET A 25 2.19 6.40 -1.50
C MET A 25 2.80 5.34 -2.43
N PHE A 26 2.02 4.34 -2.84
CA PHE A 26 2.52 3.29 -3.74
C PHE A 26 2.89 3.84 -5.12
N VAL A 27 2.02 4.65 -5.72
CA VAL A 27 2.26 5.23 -7.05
C VAL A 27 3.45 6.17 -7.02
N SER A 28 3.56 7.04 -6.00
CA SER A 28 4.68 7.99 -5.90
C SER A 28 6.01 7.31 -5.54
N LEU A 29 6.04 6.39 -4.58
CA LEU A 29 7.30 5.83 -4.07
C LEU A 29 7.73 4.55 -4.77
N THR A 30 6.79 3.73 -5.25
CA THR A 30 7.12 2.45 -5.91
C THR A 30 7.09 2.56 -7.42
N LEU A 31 6.12 3.29 -7.99
CA LEU A 31 6.04 3.46 -9.44
C LEU A 31 6.81 4.70 -9.95
N GLY A 32 7.24 5.58 -9.04
CA GLY A 32 7.95 6.82 -9.38
C GLY A 32 7.06 7.84 -10.08
N ASP A 33 5.74 7.73 -9.92
CA ASP A 33 4.75 8.54 -10.63
C ASP A 33 4.15 9.58 -9.67
N CYS A 34 4.48 10.85 -9.90
CA CYS A 34 4.12 11.96 -9.02
C CYS A 34 2.78 12.60 -9.42
N GLU A 35 1.74 11.80 -9.67
CA GLU A 35 0.40 12.34 -9.87
C GLU A 35 -0.12 12.99 -8.57
N PHE A 36 -0.33 14.31 -8.62
CA PHE A 36 -0.65 15.08 -7.41
C PHE A 36 -2.10 14.95 -6.92
N SER A 37 -3.00 14.34 -7.71
CA SER A 37 -4.39 14.19 -7.28
C SER A 37 -4.65 12.78 -6.71
N PRO A 38 -5.26 12.65 -5.52
CA PRO A 38 -5.57 11.34 -4.93
C PRO A 38 -6.40 10.44 -5.85
N ALA A 39 -7.35 11.03 -6.58
CA ALA A 39 -8.19 10.28 -7.52
C ALA A 39 -7.39 9.73 -8.72
N ALA A 40 -6.36 10.45 -9.18
CA ALA A 40 -5.49 9.97 -10.25
C ALA A 40 -4.61 8.82 -9.75
N ALA A 41 -4.01 8.96 -8.56
CA ALA A 41 -3.25 7.88 -7.93
C ALA A 41 -4.09 6.59 -7.77
N VAL A 42 -5.35 6.69 -7.32
CA VAL A 42 -6.27 5.53 -7.22
C VAL A 42 -6.49 4.89 -8.61
N ARG A 43 -6.81 5.68 -9.64
CA ARG A 43 -6.96 5.16 -11.00
C ARG A 43 -5.68 4.50 -11.50
N ARG A 44 -4.52 5.10 -11.22
CA ARG A 44 -3.21 4.60 -11.63
C ARG A 44 -2.88 3.26 -10.97
N LEU A 45 -3.15 3.12 -9.68
CA LEU A 45 -2.99 1.85 -8.97
C LEU A 45 -3.96 0.78 -9.51
N LEU A 46 -5.22 1.13 -9.78
CA LEU A 46 -6.18 0.21 -10.39
C LEU A 46 -5.73 -0.27 -11.77
N GLN A 47 -5.24 0.64 -12.62
CA GLN A 47 -4.65 0.29 -13.93
C GLN A 47 -3.43 -0.62 -13.77
N TRP A 48 -2.59 -0.37 -12.77
CA TRP A 48 -1.46 -1.22 -12.45
C TRP A 48 -1.92 -2.64 -12.09
N PHE A 49 -2.97 -2.80 -11.27
CA PHE A 49 -3.54 -4.12 -10.98
C PHE A 49 -4.07 -4.83 -12.22
N GLU A 50 -4.77 -4.13 -13.13
CA GLU A 50 -5.28 -4.73 -14.38
C GLU A 50 -4.13 -5.22 -15.25
N LEU A 51 -3.13 -4.37 -15.47
CA LEU A 51 -1.97 -4.70 -16.28
C LEU A 51 -1.27 -5.95 -15.75
N ARG A 52 -1.02 -6.01 -14.43
CA ARG A 52 -0.35 -7.16 -13.80
C ARG A 52 -1.22 -8.41 -13.75
N SER A 53 -2.55 -8.28 -13.67
CA SER A 53 -3.48 -9.41 -13.73
C SER A 53 -3.65 -10.01 -15.14
N SER A 54 -3.21 -9.28 -16.16
CA SER A 54 -3.25 -9.71 -17.58
C SER A 54 -1.94 -10.35 -18.06
N GLY A 55 -0.88 -10.28 -17.25
CA GLY A 55 0.42 -10.88 -17.56
C GLY A 55 0.47 -12.39 -17.31
N SER A 56 1.67 -12.94 -17.35
CA SER A 56 1.92 -14.32 -16.95
C SER A 56 1.73 -14.52 -15.44
N GLU A 57 1.49 -15.76 -15.02
CA GLU A 57 1.35 -16.12 -13.61
C GLU A 57 2.58 -15.74 -12.77
N HIS A 58 3.77 -15.82 -13.39
CA HIS A 58 5.03 -15.38 -12.78
C HIS A 58 5.06 -13.86 -12.52
N GLU A 59 4.67 -13.07 -13.52
CA GLU A 59 4.62 -11.61 -13.41
C GLU A 59 3.58 -11.14 -12.38
N ASP A 60 2.42 -11.82 -12.30
CA ASP A 60 1.42 -11.58 -11.26
C ASP A 60 2.01 -11.81 -9.86
N ALA A 61 2.68 -12.95 -9.64
CA ALA A 61 3.31 -13.26 -8.37
C ALA A 61 4.44 -12.29 -7.99
N LEU A 62 5.31 -11.92 -8.94
CA LEU A 62 6.34 -10.91 -8.71
C LEU A 62 5.74 -9.54 -8.35
N ALA A 63 4.70 -9.13 -9.07
CA ALA A 63 3.99 -7.89 -8.75
C ALA A 63 3.38 -7.94 -7.35
N ALA A 64 2.82 -9.07 -6.94
CA ALA A 64 2.27 -9.23 -5.60
C ALA A 64 3.35 -9.15 -4.51
N VAL A 65 4.54 -9.70 -4.74
CA VAL A 65 5.71 -9.53 -3.86
C VAL A 65 6.08 -8.05 -3.73
N VAL A 66 6.17 -7.33 -4.85
CA VAL A 66 6.49 -5.90 -4.86
C VAL A 66 5.44 -5.10 -4.08
N PHE A 67 4.14 -5.35 -4.34
CA PHE A 67 3.08 -4.67 -3.63
C PHE A 67 3.15 -4.93 -2.12
N ARG A 68 3.28 -6.19 -1.72
CA ARG A 68 3.38 -6.59 -0.31
C ARG A 68 4.54 -5.91 0.38
N ALA A 69 5.75 -5.97 -0.19
CA ALA A 69 6.94 -5.39 0.40
C ALA A 69 6.82 -3.86 0.54
N SER A 70 6.35 -3.17 -0.50
CA SER A 70 6.12 -1.72 -0.46
C SER A 70 5.06 -1.35 0.59
N PHE A 71 3.94 -2.07 0.63
CA PHE A 71 2.85 -1.79 1.55
C PHE A 71 3.27 -2.00 3.02
N GLU A 72 3.92 -3.13 3.32
CA GLU A 72 4.42 -3.42 4.66
C GLU A 72 5.47 -2.39 5.09
N TYR A 73 6.37 -1.97 4.19
CA TYR A 73 7.35 -0.93 4.48
C TYR A 73 6.70 0.42 4.82
N MET A 74 5.66 0.82 4.07
CA MET A 74 5.06 2.16 4.21
C MET A 74 4.01 2.26 5.32
N PHE A 75 3.34 1.16 5.66
CA PHE A 75 2.08 1.23 6.43
C PHE A 75 1.97 0.25 7.60
N SER A 76 2.90 -0.69 7.77
CA SER A 76 2.81 -1.68 8.85
C SER A 76 2.74 -1.05 10.25
N ASP A 77 3.38 0.11 10.44
CA ASP A 77 3.36 0.85 11.69
C ASP A 77 1.97 1.43 12.03
N ARG A 78 1.19 1.81 11.01
CA ARG A 78 -0.14 2.44 11.15
C ARG A 78 -1.20 1.54 11.75
N PHE A 79 -0.99 0.22 11.75
CA PHE A 79 -1.90 -0.74 12.38
C PHE A 79 -1.87 -0.66 13.91
N THR A 80 -0.78 -0.13 14.47
CA THR A 80 -0.63 0.00 15.92
C THR A 80 -1.14 1.35 16.40
N SER A 81 -1.72 1.43 17.61
CA SER A 81 -2.20 2.71 18.14
C SER A 81 -1.05 3.68 18.49
N ALA A 82 0.15 3.15 18.71
CA ALA A 82 1.32 3.92 19.12
C ALA A 82 1.85 4.85 18.00
N SER A 83 1.82 4.40 16.73
CA SER A 83 2.32 5.16 15.57
C SER A 83 1.57 6.46 15.31
N TRP A 84 0.37 6.61 15.87
CA TRP A 84 -0.45 7.81 15.73
C TRP A 84 -0.14 8.91 16.74
N THR A 85 0.71 8.66 17.73
CA THR A 85 1.07 9.65 18.75
C THR A 85 1.75 10.86 18.12
N PHE A 86 2.68 10.63 17.19
CA PHE A 86 3.39 11.70 16.48
C PHE A 86 2.45 12.59 15.65
N PRO A 87 1.61 12.07 14.72
CA PRO A 87 0.72 12.92 13.93
C PRO A 87 -0.32 13.64 14.80
N GLU A 88 -0.85 13.02 15.86
CA GLU A 88 -1.75 13.70 16.80
C GLU A 88 -1.08 14.90 17.47
N GLN A 89 0.13 14.71 17.98
CA GLN A 89 0.87 15.75 18.68
C GLN A 89 1.23 16.90 17.73
N LEU A 90 1.67 16.56 16.51
CA LEU A 90 1.98 17.56 15.47
C LEU A 90 0.76 18.44 15.15
N LEU A 91 -0.42 17.83 14.96
CA LEU A 91 -1.64 18.60 14.68
C LEU A 91 -2.06 19.48 15.85
N LYS A 92 -1.95 18.99 17.09
CA LYS A 92 -2.20 19.79 18.31
C LYS A 92 -1.25 20.98 18.39
N ASP A 93 0.03 20.79 18.08
CA ASP A 93 1.02 21.86 18.08
C ASP A 93 0.76 22.91 17.00
N LEU A 94 0.35 22.50 15.79
CA LEU A 94 -0.04 23.43 14.73
C LEU A 94 -1.25 24.30 15.13
N ILE A 95 -2.25 23.69 15.77
CA ILE A 95 -3.44 24.38 16.28
C ILE A 95 -3.04 25.39 17.36
N ARG A 96 -2.17 24.99 18.30
CA ARG A 96 -1.67 25.88 19.35
C ARG A 96 -0.90 27.06 18.77
N GLN A 97 0.03 26.81 17.85
CA GLN A 97 0.81 27.87 17.19
C GLN A 97 -0.08 28.87 16.44
N ALA A 98 -1.17 28.40 15.84
CA ALA A 98 -2.13 29.27 15.17
C ALA A 98 -2.89 30.18 16.15
N SER A 99 -3.24 29.66 17.33
CA SER A 99 -3.87 30.47 18.40
C SER A 99 -2.95 31.56 18.96
N GLU A 100 -1.63 31.39 18.81
CA GLU A 100 -0.61 32.36 19.20
C GLU A 100 -0.36 33.45 18.13
N GLY A 101 -1.17 33.52 17.06
CA GLY A 101 -1.08 34.56 16.03
C GLY A 101 0.01 34.34 14.96
N LYS A 102 0.52 33.12 14.82
CA LYS A 102 1.55 32.76 13.83
C LYS A 102 0.95 32.45 12.45
N GLU A 103 1.82 32.31 11.44
CA GLU A 103 1.47 31.87 10.07
C GLU A 103 0.68 30.54 10.01
N ALA A 104 0.71 29.75 11.09
CA ALA A 104 -0.09 28.55 11.25
C ALA A 104 -1.61 28.78 11.21
N SER A 105 -2.09 30.02 11.37
CA SER A 105 -3.51 30.38 11.29
C SER A 105 -4.19 29.94 9.99
N LYS A 106 -3.46 29.94 8.85
CA LYS A 106 -3.98 29.49 7.54
C LYS A 106 -4.23 27.98 7.47
N ILE A 107 -3.48 27.19 8.23
CA ILE A 107 -3.53 25.71 8.20
C ILE A 107 -4.29 25.11 9.38
N ALA A 108 -4.56 25.90 10.43
CA ALA A 108 -5.28 25.44 11.62
C ALA A 108 -6.66 24.84 11.36
N PRO A 109 -7.52 25.39 10.47
CA PRO A 109 -8.80 24.75 10.17
C PRO A 109 -8.63 23.32 9.62
N THR A 110 -7.64 23.12 8.75
CA THR A 110 -7.30 21.80 8.20
C THR A 110 -6.74 20.90 9.30
N ALA A 111 -5.83 21.41 10.14
CA ALA A 111 -5.27 20.64 11.25
C ALA A 111 -6.33 20.18 12.26
N PHE A 112 -7.29 21.05 12.60
CA PHE A 112 -8.44 20.71 13.45
C PHE A 112 -9.29 19.60 12.85
N ARG A 113 -9.63 19.71 11.55
CA ARG A 113 -10.41 18.69 10.85
C ARG A 113 -9.68 17.35 10.84
N LEU A 114 -8.38 17.35 10.55
CA LEU A 114 -7.57 16.14 10.57
C LEU A 114 -7.50 15.53 11.97
N LEU A 115 -7.26 16.33 13.00
CA LEU A 115 -7.16 15.88 14.38
C LEU A 115 -8.48 15.24 14.85
N ARG A 116 -9.62 15.85 14.52
CA ARG A 116 -10.95 15.31 14.84
C ARG A 116 -11.20 13.94 14.18
N ASN A 117 -10.61 13.71 13.01
CA ASN A 117 -10.80 12.47 12.26
C ASN A 117 -9.84 11.35 12.67
N ILE A 118 -8.81 11.62 13.49
CA ILE A 118 -7.82 10.60 13.87
C ILE A 118 -8.44 9.36 14.53
N PRO A 119 -9.39 9.47 15.49
CA PRO A 119 -9.99 8.28 16.10
C PRO A 119 -10.64 7.33 15.08
N ASP A 120 -11.38 7.87 14.12
CA ASP A 120 -12.00 7.09 13.04
C ASP A 120 -10.93 6.46 12.12
N ARG A 121 -9.92 7.24 11.73
CA ARG A 121 -8.83 6.73 10.88
C ARG A 121 -8.03 5.62 11.56
N LYS A 122 -7.77 5.73 12.87
CA LYS A 122 -7.11 4.68 13.67
C LYS A 122 -7.88 3.36 13.59
N LEU A 123 -9.20 3.41 13.74
CA LEU A 123 -10.05 2.23 13.67
C LEU A 123 -9.97 1.58 12.30
N LYS A 124 -10.17 2.37 11.23
CA LYS A 124 -10.10 1.90 9.84
C LYS A 124 -8.74 1.26 9.50
N TRP A 125 -7.65 1.89 9.91
CA TRP A 125 -6.30 1.34 9.69
C TRP A 125 -6.05 0.05 10.47
N ARG A 126 -6.60 -0.09 11.68
CA ARG A 126 -6.53 -1.34 12.45
C ARG A 126 -7.28 -2.48 11.72
N GLU A 127 -8.52 -2.24 11.31
CA GLU A 127 -9.33 -3.22 10.58
C GLU A 127 -8.70 -3.60 9.22
N ALA A 128 -8.12 -2.62 8.53
CA ALA A 128 -7.34 -2.86 7.32
C ALA A 128 -6.11 -3.73 7.60
N GLY A 129 -5.43 -3.51 8.73
CA GLY A 129 -4.32 -4.35 9.18
C GLY A 129 -4.73 -5.80 9.46
N GLU A 130 -5.84 -6.01 10.16
CA GLU A 130 -6.37 -7.36 10.45
C GLU A 130 -6.72 -8.11 9.17
N SER A 131 -7.45 -7.48 8.25
CA SER A 131 -7.80 -8.08 6.96
C SER A 131 -6.59 -8.29 6.05
N TRP A 132 -5.59 -7.40 6.10
CA TRP A 132 -4.32 -7.57 5.40
C TRP A 132 -3.53 -8.77 5.93
N SER A 133 -3.40 -8.91 7.26
CA SER A 133 -2.73 -10.04 7.88
C SER A 133 -3.36 -11.37 7.47
N ALA A 134 -4.70 -11.46 7.46
CA ALA A 134 -5.40 -12.65 6.99
C ALA A 134 -5.14 -12.95 5.51
N LEU A 135 -5.06 -11.92 4.66
CA LEU A 135 -4.69 -12.07 3.25
C LEU A 135 -3.24 -12.56 3.08
N VAL A 136 -2.32 -12.04 3.88
CA VAL A 136 -0.91 -12.45 3.87
C VAL A 136 -0.74 -13.89 4.31
N GLU A 137 -1.37 -14.29 5.41
CA GLU A 137 -1.27 -15.66 5.91
C GLU A 137 -1.85 -16.69 4.95
N SER A 138 -2.86 -16.31 4.15
CA SER A 138 -3.54 -17.21 3.23
C SER A 138 -2.92 -17.26 1.83
N VAL A 139 -2.93 -16.14 1.09
CA VAL A 139 -2.62 -16.11 -0.36
C VAL A 139 -1.25 -15.52 -0.65
N LEU A 140 -0.75 -14.63 0.22
CA LEU A 140 0.51 -13.92 -0.02
C LEU A 140 1.66 -14.39 0.88
N ASN A 141 1.53 -15.55 1.53
CA ASN A 141 2.61 -16.10 2.34
C ASN A 141 3.77 -16.56 1.43
N ASN A 142 4.96 -16.68 2.01
CA ASN A 142 6.17 -16.95 1.24
C ASN A 142 6.09 -18.26 0.46
N ASP A 143 5.45 -19.29 1.01
CA ASP A 143 5.35 -20.61 0.36
C ASP A 143 4.29 -20.63 -0.75
N ALA A 144 3.22 -19.85 -0.60
CA ALA A 144 2.24 -19.63 -1.66
C ALA A 144 2.88 -18.89 -2.83
N LEU A 145 3.56 -17.76 -2.57
CA LEU A 145 4.24 -16.97 -3.61
C LEU A 145 5.41 -17.71 -4.27
N LYS A 146 6.12 -18.58 -3.53
CA LYS A 146 7.17 -19.43 -4.10
C LYS A 146 6.63 -20.45 -5.10
N ARG A 147 5.46 -21.05 -4.86
CA ARG A 147 4.86 -22.00 -5.82
C ARG A 147 4.62 -21.36 -7.18
N TRP A 148 4.11 -20.13 -7.19
CA TRP A 148 3.92 -19.36 -8.43
C TRP A 148 5.22 -18.98 -9.15
N THR A 149 6.35 -18.93 -8.44
CA THR A 149 7.65 -18.52 -9.01
C THR A 149 8.58 -19.72 -9.32
N GLN A 150 8.50 -20.82 -8.58
CA GLN A 150 9.31 -22.02 -8.78
C GLN A 150 8.89 -22.88 -9.96
N GLU A 151 7.58 -22.98 -10.25
CA GLU A 151 7.09 -23.77 -11.39
C GLU A 151 7.66 -23.25 -12.73
N GLN A 152 7.94 -21.95 -12.82
CA GLN A 152 8.57 -21.31 -13.98
C GLN A 152 10.10 -21.42 -13.97
N PHE A 153 10.76 -21.30 -12.80
CA PHE A 153 12.21 -21.51 -12.71
C PHE A 153 12.61 -22.94 -13.09
N LEU A 154 11.78 -23.94 -12.76
CA LEU A 154 11.99 -25.34 -13.13
C LEU A 154 11.55 -25.65 -14.57
N ALA A 155 10.58 -24.92 -15.13
CA ALA A 155 10.22 -25.01 -16.55
C ALA A 155 11.20 -24.27 -17.48
N SER A 156 11.99 -23.35 -16.95
CA SER A 156 13.08 -22.67 -17.64
C SER A 156 14.30 -23.59 -17.66
N ASN A 157 14.30 -24.59 -18.54
CA ASN A 157 15.48 -25.42 -18.79
C ASN A 157 16.67 -24.50 -19.13
N PHE A 158 17.57 -24.29 -18.16
CA PHE A 158 18.95 -23.95 -18.48
C PHE A 158 19.57 -25.20 -19.10
N GLU A 159 19.37 -25.39 -20.41
CA GLU A 159 20.24 -26.27 -21.17
C GLU A 159 21.64 -25.64 -21.13
N PRO A 160 22.65 -26.32 -20.56
CA PRO A 160 24.02 -25.82 -20.67
C PRO A 160 24.37 -25.82 -22.14
N THR A 161 24.61 -24.62 -22.68
CA THR A 161 25.14 -24.43 -24.04
C THR A 161 26.36 -25.34 -24.21
N GLN A 162 26.24 -26.33 -25.07
CA GLN A 162 27.40 -27.11 -25.51
C GLN A 162 28.28 -26.18 -26.32
N ASP A 163 29.40 -25.77 -25.74
CA ASP A 163 30.49 -25.15 -26.48
C ASP A 163 31.03 -26.16 -27.50
N HIS A 164 30.70 -25.94 -28.77
CA HIS A 164 31.34 -26.64 -29.87
C HIS A 164 32.75 -26.06 -30.06
N LYS A 165 33.74 -26.93 -29.86
CA LYS A 165 35.15 -26.72 -30.23
C LYS A 165 35.33 -26.58 -31.74
#